data_AF-A0A838HLP0-F1
#
_entry.id   AF-A0A838HLP0-F1
#
_cell.length_a   1.000
_cell.length_b   1.000
_cell.length_c   1.000
_cell.angle_alpha   90.00
_cell.angle_beta   90.00
_cell.angle_gamma   90.00
#
_symmetry.space_group_name_H-M   'P 1'
#
loop_
_entity.id
_entity.type
_entity.pdbx_description
1 polymer ?
#
loop_
_entity_poly.entity_id
_entity_poly.type
_entity_poly.pdbx_seq_one_letter_code
_entity_poly.pdbx_strand_id
1 'polypeptide(L)'
;MPEGNPVTEGAEVLRTRDLIGWSVMDAQAKQVGTVKDLLIDRRGRTRYLDVDFGMFRKHVLLPFEVLDWGADALVLARWTQDDVRMLPPYDPTKPLTPAVLAEMQRAFPSFYGDPKARPQMLGDTVAIPLRDAQDFRLPKEAPDPRKWNVFGADGERAGVVHELLVDPSAMKVRYLDVDLADDLFNLSDDRHVLVPLENVELRERGKDAWVQGLSASEVAALPAYAGGGVDSKMQESLSTAFRRREPARESE
;
A
#
# COMPACT_ATOMS: atom_id res chain seq x y z
N MET A 1 30.85 -4.25 12.65
CA MET A 1 30.02 -3.55 13.64
C MET A 1 29.87 -2.13 13.14
N PRO A 2 28.68 -1.56 12.93
CA PRO A 2 28.59 -0.12 12.77
C PRO A 2 28.63 0.52 14.16
N GLU A 3 29.60 1.41 14.36
CA GLU A 3 29.76 2.21 15.56
C GLU A 3 28.54 3.14 15.73
N GLY A 4 27.91 3.09 16.89
CA GLY A 4 26.84 4.02 17.25
C GLY A 4 27.38 5.43 17.32
N ASN A 5 26.74 6.35 16.60
CA ASN A 5 27.08 7.76 16.64
C ASN A 5 26.61 8.32 18.00
N PRO A 6 27.48 8.88 18.86
CA PRO A 6 27.06 9.43 20.14
C PRO A 6 26.44 10.80 19.89
N VAL A 7 25.15 10.81 19.60
CA VAL A 7 24.37 12.04 19.75
C VAL A 7 24.24 12.24 21.25
N THR A 8 25.03 13.19 21.77
CA THR A 8 24.97 13.63 23.16
C THR A 8 23.56 14.11 23.49
N GLU A 9 22.91 13.44 24.45
CA GLU A 9 21.67 13.89 25.08
C GLU A 9 21.77 15.39 25.42
N GLY A 10 20.91 16.22 24.83
CA GLY A 10 20.77 17.64 25.20
C GLY A 10 21.40 18.68 24.28
N ALA A 11 21.74 18.37 23.03
CA ALA A 11 22.15 19.41 22.08
C ALA A 11 20.94 20.26 21.61
N GLU A 12 20.92 21.57 21.95
CA GLU A 12 19.88 22.51 21.48
C GLU A 12 19.94 22.78 19.97
N VAL A 13 21.10 22.57 19.35
CA VAL A 13 21.32 22.77 17.91
C VAL A 13 22.03 21.56 17.32
N LEU A 14 21.39 20.90 16.36
CA LEU A 14 21.93 19.77 15.63
C LEU A 14 22.40 20.21 14.24
N ARG A 15 23.55 19.72 13.77
CA ARG A 15 23.94 19.95 12.38
C ARG A 15 23.18 18.98 11.50
N THR A 16 22.80 19.41 10.31
CA THR A 16 22.13 18.57 9.31
C THR A 16 22.85 17.24 9.07
N ARG A 17 24.19 17.26 9.02
CA ARG A 17 25.02 16.06 8.85
C ARG A 17 24.92 15.07 10.02
N ASP A 18 24.59 15.55 11.21
CA ASP A 18 24.49 14.71 12.40
C ASP A 18 23.21 13.86 12.32
N LEU A 19 22.19 14.31 11.57
CA LEU A 19 20.93 13.59 11.32
C LEU A 19 21.04 12.52 10.24
N ILE A 20 22.04 12.62 9.36
CA ILE A 20 22.28 11.59 8.35
C ILE A 20 22.75 10.32 9.07
N GLY A 21 22.10 9.20 8.78
CA GLY A 21 22.31 7.93 9.46
C GLY A 21 21.43 7.71 10.69
N TRP A 22 20.63 8.71 11.11
CA TRP A 22 19.67 8.49 12.20
C TRP A 22 18.59 7.50 11.81
N SER A 23 18.14 6.75 12.81
CA SER A 23 16.98 5.90 12.67
C SER A 23 15.71 6.73 12.71
N VAL A 24 14.80 6.43 11.79
CA VAL A 24 13.39 6.81 11.93
C VAL A 24 12.71 5.69 12.70
N MET A 25 12.11 6.01 13.84
CA MET A 25 11.42 5.07 14.72
C MET A 25 9.91 5.28 14.67
N ASP A 26 9.12 4.23 14.90
CA ASP A 26 7.70 4.36 15.20
C ASP A 26 7.45 4.69 16.69
N ALA A 27 6.18 4.86 17.05
CA ALA A 27 5.76 5.15 18.42
C ALA A 27 6.08 4.03 19.43
N GLN A 28 6.40 2.83 18.96
CA GLN A 28 6.79 1.67 19.76
C GLN A 28 8.32 1.47 19.80
N ALA A 29 9.10 2.47 19.35
CA ALA A 29 10.55 2.43 19.26
C ALA A 29 11.10 1.34 18.31
N LYS A 30 10.30 0.90 17.34
CA LYS A 30 10.75 0.00 16.28
C LYS A 30 11.30 0.81 15.11
N GLN A 31 12.43 0.38 14.57
CA GLN A 31 13.06 1.04 13.44
C GLN A 31 12.23 0.88 12.16
N VAL A 32 11.94 2.01 11.51
CA VAL A 32 11.23 2.12 10.23
C VAL A 32 12.21 2.24 9.06
N GLY A 33 13.26 3.04 9.23
CA GLY A 33 14.27 3.27 8.19
C GLY A 33 15.44 4.11 8.70
N THR A 34 16.31 4.49 7.78
CA THR A 34 17.51 5.31 8.07
C THR A 34 17.50 6.57 7.22
N VAL A 35 17.75 7.73 7.83
CA VAL A 35 17.83 9.01 7.12
C VAL A 35 19.09 9.03 6.25
N LYS A 36 18.94 9.33 4.96
CA LYS A 36 20.05 9.45 4.00
C LYS A 36 20.31 10.88 3.56
N ASP A 37 19.26 11.69 3.47
CA ASP A 37 19.37 13.10 3.09
C ASP A 37 18.25 13.95 3.68
N LEU A 38 18.47 15.26 3.74
CA LEU A 38 17.52 16.26 4.21
C LEU A 38 17.24 17.26 3.09
N LEU A 39 16.00 17.28 2.62
CA LEU A 39 15.59 18.16 1.54
C LEU A 39 15.05 19.46 2.11
N ILE A 40 15.77 20.54 1.83
CA ILE A 40 15.55 21.86 2.41
C ILE A 40 14.98 22.80 1.34
N ASP A 41 13.92 23.54 1.67
CA ASP A 41 13.35 24.54 0.76
C ASP A 41 14.24 25.80 0.68
N ARG A 42 13.92 26.70 -0.27
CA ARG A 42 14.66 27.97 -0.43
C ARG A 42 14.59 28.90 0.79
N ARG A 43 13.71 28.64 1.75
CA ARG A 43 13.60 29.40 3.01
C ARG A 43 14.45 28.76 4.12
N GLY A 44 15.19 27.69 3.82
CA GLY A 44 16.02 26.98 4.80
C GLY A 44 15.24 26.00 5.67
N ARG A 45 13.98 25.68 5.35
CA ARG A 45 13.20 24.71 6.14
C ARG A 45 13.34 23.32 5.55
N THR A 46 13.66 22.35 6.38
CA THR A 46 13.57 20.93 6.01
C THR A 46 12.12 20.59 5.69
N ARG A 47 11.86 20.14 4.46
CA ARG A 47 10.52 19.75 3.98
C ARG A 47 10.36 18.24 3.99
N TYR A 48 11.39 17.53 3.54
CA TYR A 48 11.36 16.08 3.41
C TYR A 48 12.67 15.49 3.92
N LEU A 49 12.60 14.24 4.37
CA LEU A 49 13.75 13.38 4.55
C LEU A 49 13.74 12.34 3.44
N ASP A 50 14.91 12.05 2.89
CA ASP A 50 15.12 10.81 2.16
C ASP A 50 15.38 9.70 3.19
N VAL A 51 14.48 8.71 3.22
CA VAL A 51 14.54 7.58 4.15
C VAL A 51 14.73 6.28 3.39
N ASP A 52 15.81 5.56 3.73
CA ASP A 52 16.14 4.24 3.20
C ASP A 52 15.62 3.14 4.15
N PHE A 53 14.82 2.21 3.59
CA PHE A 53 14.22 1.08 4.32
C PHE A 53 15.09 -0.20 4.27
N GLY A 54 16.29 -0.12 3.71
CA GLY A 54 17.22 -1.24 3.69
C GLY A 54 16.88 -2.30 2.65
N MET A 55 16.35 -3.46 3.06
CA MET A 55 16.35 -4.74 2.31
C MET A 55 15.76 -4.70 0.89
N PHE A 56 14.99 -3.66 0.55
CA PHE A 56 14.40 -3.43 -0.78
C PHE A 56 15.00 -2.23 -1.56
N ARG A 57 16.02 -1.54 -1.01
CA ARG A 57 16.64 -0.28 -1.52
C ARG A 57 15.64 0.79 -1.96
N LYS A 58 14.44 0.77 -1.37
CA LYS A 58 13.40 1.75 -1.68
C LYS A 58 13.64 2.96 -0.79
N HIS A 59 14.14 4.02 -1.40
CA HIS A 59 14.13 5.35 -0.81
C HIS A 59 12.71 5.91 -0.87
N VAL A 60 12.27 6.66 0.14
CA VAL A 60 11.01 7.41 0.10
C VAL A 60 11.24 8.84 0.58
N LEU A 61 10.39 9.76 0.11
CA LEU A 61 10.34 11.11 0.66
C LEU A 61 9.35 11.15 1.82
N LEU A 62 9.86 11.26 3.04
CA LEU A 62 9.05 11.40 4.24
C LEU A 62 8.88 12.88 4.60
N PRO A 63 7.65 13.44 4.66
CA PRO A 63 7.47 14.83 5.06
C PRO A 63 7.99 15.06 6.49
N PHE A 64 8.86 16.05 6.67
CA PHE A 64 9.50 16.30 7.97
C PHE A 64 8.48 16.62 9.09
N GLU A 65 7.34 17.21 8.71
CA GLU A 65 6.28 17.65 9.62
C GLU A 65 5.51 16.52 10.32
N VAL A 66 5.75 15.26 9.95
CA VAL A 66 5.10 14.07 10.54
C VAL A 66 5.95 13.43 11.64
N LEU A 67 7.16 13.97 11.83
CA LEU A 67 8.18 13.52 12.77
C LEU A 67 8.27 14.46 13.97
N ASP A 68 8.51 13.87 15.13
CA ASP A 68 8.99 14.56 16.32
C ASP A 68 10.45 14.21 16.60
N TRP A 69 11.08 15.07 17.39
CA TRP A 69 12.46 14.89 17.84
C TRP A 69 12.52 13.91 19.02
N GLY A 70 13.26 12.82 18.87
CA GLY A 70 13.71 11.97 19.96
C GLY A 70 15.09 12.40 20.48
N ALA A 71 15.65 11.66 21.44
CA ALA A 71 16.97 11.95 22.00
C ALA A 71 18.10 11.77 20.97
N ASP A 72 18.03 10.71 20.16
CA ASP A 72 19.03 10.30 19.17
C ASP A 72 18.39 9.71 17.88
N ALA A 73 17.08 9.94 17.72
CA ALA A 73 16.30 9.42 16.61
C ALA A 73 15.18 10.40 16.22
N LEU A 74 14.62 10.23 15.03
CA LEU A 74 13.38 10.89 14.64
C LEU A 74 12.23 9.92 14.83
N VAL A 75 11.17 10.36 15.50
CA VAL A 75 10.05 9.50 15.87
C VAL A 75 8.83 9.89 15.03
N LEU A 76 8.17 8.90 14.43
CA LEU A 76 6.88 9.11 13.78
C LEU A 76 5.83 9.48 14.82
N ALA A 77 5.40 10.74 14.81
CA ALA A 77 4.45 11.27 15.79
C ALA A 77 3.00 11.17 15.29
N ARG A 78 2.83 11.38 13.97
CA ARG A 78 1.51 11.48 13.34
C ARG A 78 1.13 10.27 12.52
N TRP A 79 2.13 9.62 11.95
CA TRP A 79 1.97 8.52 10.99
C TRP A 79 2.44 7.22 11.63
N THR A 80 2.01 6.09 11.07
CA THR A 80 2.43 4.74 11.48
C THR A 80 3.55 4.22 10.57
N GLN A 81 4.21 3.13 10.97
CA GLN A 81 5.18 2.45 10.11
C GLN A 81 4.56 2.05 8.76
N ASP A 82 3.30 1.62 8.76
CA ASP A 82 2.63 1.16 7.53
C ASP A 82 2.25 2.33 6.61
N ASP A 83 1.89 3.50 7.16
CA ASP A 83 1.67 4.72 6.36
C ASP A 83 2.93 5.06 5.56
N VAL A 84 4.08 4.93 6.22
CA VAL A 84 5.40 5.25 5.66
C VAL A 84 5.84 4.20 4.63
N ARG A 85 5.47 2.92 4.78
CA ARG A 85 5.73 1.86 3.79
C ARG A 85 4.95 2.05 2.49
N MET A 86 3.76 2.64 2.57
CA MET A 86 2.90 2.93 1.42
C MET A 86 3.37 4.13 0.59
N LEU A 87 4.36 4.89 1.06
CA LEU A 87 4.93 5.99 0.29
C LEU A 87 5.46 5.51 -1.07
N PRO A 88 5.26 6.30 -2.13
CA PRO A 88 5.80 5.96 -3.44
C PRO A 88 7.34 5.93 -3.39
N PRO A 89 7.98 5.06 -4.19
CA PRO A 89 9.44 5.04 -4.30
C PRO A 89 9.96 6.40 -4.79
N TYR A 90 11.05 6.85 -4.18
CA TYR A 90 11.81 8.03 -4.56
C TYR A 90 13.16 7.60 -5.13
N ASP A 91 13.61 8.28 -6.17
CA ASP A 91 14.94 8.07 -6.75
C ASP A 91 15.84 9.27 -6.37
N PRO A 92 16.76 9.12 -5.40
CA PRO A 92 17.60 10.20 -4.94
C PRO A 92 18.62 10.69 -5.98
N THR A 93 18.81 9.94 -7.07
CA THR A 93 19.70 10.35 -8.17
C THR A 93 19.04 11.37 -9.11
N LYS A 94 17.71 11.51 -9.04
CA LYS A 94 16.94 12.44 -9.86
C LYS A 94 16.68 13.74 -9.10
N PRO A 95 16.80 14.90 -9.77
CA PRO A 95 16.52 16.17 -9.12
C PRO A 95 15.04 16.28 -8.75
N LEU A 96 14.77 16.59 -7.47
CA LEU A 96 13.42 16.89 -7.00
C LEU A 96 13.04 18.31 -7.45
N THR A 97 12.51 18.43 -8.67
CA THR A 97 12.07 19.71 -9.23
C THR A 97 10.68 20.11 -8.69
N PRO A 98 10.30 21.40 -8.77
CA PRO A 98 8.95 21.83 -8.42
C PRO A 98 7.85 21.09 -9.20
N ALA A 99 8.10 20.72 -10.47
CA ALA A 99 7.15 19.97 -11.28
C ALA A 99 6.95 18.54 -10.76
N VAL A 100 8.04 17.88 -10.35
CA VAL A 100 7.97 16.54 -9.72
C VAL A 100 7.21 16.62 -8.40
N LEU A 101 7.50 17.62 -7.56
CA LEU A 101 6.75 17.84 -6.32
C LEU A 101 5.26 18.07 -6.56
N ALA A 102 4.90 18.92 -7.52
CA ALA A 102 3.51 19.17 -7.88
C ALA A 102 2.81 17.89 -8.35
N GLU A 103 3.50 17.06 -9.13
CA GLU A 103 2.96 15.78 -9.58
C GLU A 103 2.79 14.80 -8.42
N MET A 104 3.75 14.72 -7.49
CA MET A 104 3.62 13.89 -6.29
C MET A 104 2.44 14.33 -5.41
N GLN A 105 2.23 15.63 -5.26
CA GLN A 105 1.07 16.17 -4.53
C GLN A 105 -0.26 15.86 -5.22
N ARG A 106 -0.28 15.88 -6.56
CA ARG A 106 -1.46 15.57 -7.36
C ARG A 106 -1.80 14.08 -7.34
N ALA A 107 -0.79 13.22 -7.48
CA ALA A 107 -0.94 11.78 -7.53
C ALA A 107 -1.12 11.14 -6.14
N PHE A 108 -0.50 11.71 -5.11
CA PHE A 108 -0.52 11.20 -3.74
C PHE A 108 -0.89 12.30 -2.72
N PRO A 109 -2.09 12.91 -2.84
CA PRO A 109 -2.50 14.04 -2.01
C PRO A 109 -2.56 13.70 -0.52
N SER A 110 -2.83 12.43 -0.17
CA SER A 110 -2.87 11.96 1.22
C SER A 110 -1.50 11.95 1.91
N PHE A 111 -0.40 11.88 1.15
CA PHE A 111 0.96 11.87 1.70
C PHE A 111 1.66 13.23 1.57
N TYR A 112 1.51 13.90 0.42
CA TYR A 112 2.25 15.14 0.13
C TYR A 112 1.40 16.41 0.11
N GLY A 113 0.09 16.29 0.36
CA GLY A 113 -0.86 17.39 0.47
C GLY A 113 -0.68 18.19 1.77
N ASP A 114 -1.66 18.13 2.69
CA ASP A 114 -1.52 18.74 4.02
C ASP A 114 -0.81 17.76 4.96
N PRO A 115 0.45 17.99 5.36
CA PRO A 115 1.19 17.07 6.23
C PRO A 115 0.64 17.05 7.66
N LYS A 116 -0.22 18.03 8.02
CA LYS A 116 -0.96 18.01 9.29
C LYS A 116 -2.17 17.11 9.25
N ALA A 117 -2.70 16.81 8.07
CA ALA A 117 -3.66 15.74 7.92
C ALA A 117 -2.90 14.43 8.11
N ARG A 118 -3.28 13.65 9.13
CA ARG A 118 -2.91 12.24 9.16
C ARG A 118 -3.47 11.61 7.89
N PRO A 119 -2.69 10.85 7.10
CA PRO A 119 -3.23 10.02 6.05
C PRO A 119 -4.35 9.22 6.71
N GLN A 120 -5.59 9.46 6.30
CA GLN A 120 -6.74 8.68 6.81
C GLN A 120 -6.60 7.19 6.40
N MET A 121 -5.57 6.86 5.62
CA MET A 121 -5.28 5.55 5.08
C MET A 121 -5.19 4.47 6.16
N LEU A 122 -4.45 4.57 7.29
CA LEU A 122 -4.39 3.43 8.25
C LEU A 122 -5.44 3.38 9.36
N GLY A 123 -6.39 4.31 9.40
CA GLY A 123 -7.66 4.04 10.11
C GLY A 123 -8.58 3.10 9.32
N ASP A 124 -8.38 3.07 8.00
CA ASP A 124 -9.33 2.59 7.00
C ASP A 124 -8.72 1.59 5.99
N THR A 125 -7.42 1.31 6.04
CA THR A 125 -6.76 0.36 5.13
C THR A 125 -6.93 -1.03 5.70
N VAL A 126 -7.87 -1.76 5.11
CA VAL A 126 -8.29 -3.08 5.60
C VAL A 126 -7.47 -4.21 4.99
N ALA A 127 -6.81 -3.96 3.85
CA ALA A 127 -5.97 -4.96 3.21
C ALA A 127 -4.77 -4.34 2.46
N ILE A 128 -3.66 -5.08 2.40
CA ILE A 128 -2.44 -4.72 1.67
C ILE A 128 -2.00 -5.89 0.77
N PRO A 129 -1.22 -5.66 -0.30
CA PRO A 129 -0.69 -6.73 -1.12
C PRO A 129 0.15 -7.71 -0.29
N LEU A 130 0.02 -9.00 -0.56
CA LEU A 130 0.76 -10.05 0.16
C LEU A 130 2.28 -9.85 0.07
N ARG A 131 2.79 -9.36 -1.06
CA ARG A 131 4.21 -8.99 -1.23
C ARG A 131 4.71 -7.94 -0.24
N ASP A 132 3.82 -7.07 0.24
CA ASP A 132 4.12 -6.00 1.18
C ASP A 132 3.93 -6.46 2.64
N ALA A 133 3.19 -7.56 2.85
CA ALA A 133 2.92 -8.18 4.15
C ALA A 133 4.05 -9.16 4.56
N GLN A 134 5.20 -8.62 4.95
CA GLN A 134 6.44 -9.39 5.17
C GLN A 134 6.31 -10.54 6.20
N ASP A 135 5.47 -10.37 7.22
CA ASP A 135 5.24 -11.36 8.28
C ASP A 135 4.05 -12.30 7.98
N PHE A 136 3.30 -12.03 6.92
CA PHE A 136 2.17 -12.86 6.51
C PHE A 136 2.66 -14.05 5.68
N ARG A 137 2.19 -15.24 6.03
CA ARG A 137 2.40 -16.46 5.25
C ARG A 137 1.07 -17.15 5.05
N LEU A 138 0.82 -17.61 3.83
CA LEU A 138 -0.29 -18.52 3.59
C LEU A 138 -0.06 -19.81 4.40
N PRO A 139 -1.11 -20.37 5.03
CA PRO A 139 -1.03 -21.70 5.63
C PRO A 139 -0.50 -22.71 4.61
N LYS A 140 0.32 -23.68 5.04
CA LYS A 140 0.94 -24.65 4.13
C LYS A 140 -0.08 -25.50 3.37
N GLU A 141 -1.23 -25.71 4.00
CA GLU A 141 -2.33 -26.52 3.51
C GLU A 141 -3.34 -25.70 2.70
N ALA A 142 -3.22 -24.37 2.69
CA ALA A 142 -4.11 -23.50 1.91
C ALA A 142 -3.62 -23.41 0.46
N PRO A 143 -4.53 -23.46 -0.53
CA PRO A 143 -4.17 -23.22 -1.92
C PRO A 143 -3.66 -21.79 -2.09
N ASP A 144 -2.66 -21.63 -2.97
CA ASP A 144 -2.22 -20.33 -3.47
C ASP A 144 -2.83 -20.11 -4.86
N PRO A 145 -3.88 -19.28 -4.97
CA PRO A 145 -4.59 -19.11 -6.23
C PRO A 145 -3.91 -18.11 -7.16
N ARG A 146 -2.72 -17.59 -6.84
CA ARG A 146 -1.97 -16.75 -7.79
C ARG A 146 -1.71 -17.54 -9.07
N LYS A 147 -1.82 -16.86 -10.22
CA LYS A 147 -1.75 -17.42 -11.58
C LYS A 147 -2.93 -18.31 -11.99
N TRP A 148 -3.99 -18.42 -11.18
CA TRP A 148 -5.18 -19.19 -11.53
C TRP A 148 -6.08 -18.40 -12.47
N ASN A 149 -6.84 -19.10 -13.32
CA ASN A 149 -7.82 -18.44 -14.19
C ASN A 149 -9.00 -17.96 -13.36
N VAL A 150 -9.53 -16.79 -13.69
CA VAL A 150 -10.73 -16.23 -13.06
C VAL A 150 -11.89 -16.35 -14.02
N PHE A 151 -13.00 -16.94 -13.54
CA PHE A 151 -14.24 -17.11 -14.29
C PHE A 151 -15.38 -16.38 -13.60
N GLY A 152 -16.31 -15.86 -14.40
CA GLY A 152 -17.60 -15.39 -13.89
C GLY A 152 -18.57 -16.54 -13.61
N ALA A 153 -19.69 -16.21 -12.98
CA ALA A 153 -20.80 -17.12 -12.72
C ALA A 153 -21.48 -17.63 -14.02
N ASP A 154 -21.27 -16.95 -15.14
CA ASP A 154 -21.69 -17.34 -16.49
C ASP A 154 -20.76 -18.40 -17.13
N GLY A 155 -19.63 -18.72 -16.48
CA GLY A 155 -18.64 -19.67 -16.98
C GLY A 155 -17.66 -19.09 -17.99
N GLU A 156 -17.78 -17.81 -18.31
CA GLU A 156 -16.85 -17.10 -19.18
C GLU A 156 -15.60 -16.65 -18.40
N ARG A 157 -14.46 -16.56 -19.09
CA ARG A 157 -13.19 -16.16 -18.48
C ARG A 157 -13.15 -14.64 -18.30
N ALA A 158 -12.83 -14.19 -17.10
CA ALA A 158 -12.65 -12.77 -16.77
C ALA A 158 -11.17 -12.34 -16.78
N GLY A 159 -10.25 -13.24 -16.42
CA GLY A 159 -8.84 -12.86 -16.27
C GLY A 159 -7.98 -13.91 -15.57
N VAL A 160 -6.92 -13.46 -14.91
CA VAL A 160 -5.98 -14.27 -14.12
C VAL A 160 -5.72 -13.61 -12.77
N VAL A 161 -5.60 -14.41 -11.72
CA VAL A 161 -5.17 -13.89 -10.41
C VAL A 161 -3.71 -13.45 -10.49
N HIS A 162 -3.45 -12.17 -10.31
CA HIS A 162 -2.11 -11.59 -10.28
C HIS A 162 -1.49 -11.68 -8.88
N GLU A 163 -2.23 -11.26 -7.85
CA GLU A 163 -1.74 -11.10 -6.47
C GLU A 163 -2.89 -11.34 -5.47
N LEU A 164 -2.55 -11.54 -4.20
CA LEU A 164 -3.49 -11.59 -3.09
C LEU A 164 -3.36 -10.33 -2.23
N LEU A 165 -4.47 -9.82 -1.72
CA LEU A 165 -4.46 -8.79 -0.68
C LEU A 165 -4.89 -9.40 0.65
N VAL A 166 -4.12 -9.09 1.69
CA VAL A 166 -4.27 -9.65 3.04
C VAL A 166 -4.55 -8.55 4.05
N ASP A 167 -5.33 -8.90 5.07
CA ASP A 167 -5.52 -8.13 6.29
C ASP A 167 -4.53 -8.68 7.34
N PRO A 168 -3.42 -7.97 7.62
CA PRO A 168 -2.43 -8.45 8.59
C PRO A 168 -2.98 -8.48 10.02
N SER A 169 -3.92 -7.59 10.34
CA SER A 169 -4.53 -7.50 11.68
C SER A 169 -5.45 -8.69 11.95
N ALA A 170 -6.21 -9.11 10.95
CA ALA A 170 -7.11 -10.27 11.04
C ALA A 170 -6.48 -11.59 10.56
N MET A 171 -5.22 -11.57 10.14
CA MET A 171 -4.47 -12.74 9.63
C MET A 171 -5.22 -13.53 8.54
N LYS A 172 -5.86 -12.83 7.59
CA LYS A 172 -6.64 -13.45 6.50
C LYS A 172 -6.40 -12.81 5.14
N VAL A 173 -6.56 -13.60 4.08
CA VAL A 173 -6.68 -13.08 2.71
C VAL A 173 -8.07 -12.46 2.54
N ARG A 174 -8.14 -11.29 1.90
CA ARG A 174 -9.37 -10.51 1.72
C ARG A 174 -9.79 -10.41 0.26
N TYR A 175 -8.85 -10.16 -0.64
CA TYR A 175 -9.15 -9.93 -2.05
C TYR A 175 -8.18 -10.68 -2.96
N LEU A 176 -8.67 -11.03 -4.14
CA LEU A 176 -7.85 -11.37 -5.30
C LEU A 176 -7.64 -10.10 -6.12
N ASP A 177 -6.40 -9.81 -6.48
CA ASP A 177 -6.06 -8.88 -7.56
C ASP A 177 -6.12 -9.64 -8.88
N VAL A 178 -7.07 -9.27 -9.75
CA VAL A 178 -7.34 -9.94 -11.01
C VAL A 178 -6.90 -9.06 -12.16
N ASP A 179 -5.95 -9.56 -12.92
CA ASP A 179 -5.52 -9.02 -14.21
C ASP A 179 -6.55 -9.45 -15.27
N LEU A 180 -7.26 -8.47 -15.84
CA LEU A 180 -8.34 -8.74 -16.79
C LEU A 180 -7.80 -9.20 -18.13
N ALA A 181 -8.56 -10.06 -18.82
CA ALA A 181 -8.19 -10.52 -20.15
C ALA A 181 -8.40 -9.42 -21.21
N ASP A 182 -7.33 -8.76 -21.63
CA ASP A 182 -7.36 -7.66 -22.60
C ASP A 182 -8.07 -8.02 -23.93
N ASP A 183 -7.86 -9.25 -24.39
CA ASP A 183 -8.41 -9.80 -25.63
C ASP A 183 -9.93 -10.03 -25.57
N LEU A 184 -10.48 -10.31 -24.38
CA LEU A 184 -11.90 -10.54 -24.18
C LEU A 184 -12.70 -9.25 -24.00
N PHE A 185 -12.07 -8.19 -23.47
CA PHE A 185 -12.75 -6.95 -23.11
C PHE A 185 -12.31 -5.73 -23.95
N ASN A 186 -11.47 -5.93 -24.96
CA ASN A 186 -10.95 -4.89 -25.85
C ASN A 186 -10.35 -3.71 -25.05
N LEU A 187 -9.55 -4.04 -24.02
CA LEU A 187 -8.91 -3.09 -23.13
C LEU A 187 -7.67 -2.49 -23.82
N SER A 188 -7.39 -1.21 -23.55
CA SER A 188 -6.24 -0.51 -24.11
C SER A 188 -4.96 -0.69 -23.30
N ASP A 189 -5.09 -1.08 -22.02
CA ASP A 189 -4.01 -1.15 -21.03
C ASP A 189 -4.31 -2.25 -20.00
N ASP A 190 -3.25 -2.82 -19.41
CA ASP A 190 -3.32 -3.80 -18.31
C ASP A 190 -4.23 -3.26 -17.19
N ARG A 191 -5.42 -3.85 -17.04
CA ARG A 191 -6.42 -3.39 -16.07
C ARG A 191 -6.65 -4.44 -15.01
N HIS A 192 -6.44 -4.01 -13.77
CA HIS A 192 -6.65 -4.83 -12.60
C HIS A 192 -7.96 -4.48 -11.89
N VAL A 193 -8.59 -5.48 -11.28
CA VAL A 193 -9.77 -5.33 -10.41
C VAL A 193 -9.60 -6.16 -9.14
N LEU A 194 -10.29 -5.76 -8.07
CA LEU A 194 -10.31 -6.52 -6.82
C LEU A 194 -11.59 -7.34 -6.70
N VAL A 195 -11.44 -8.63 -6.40
CA VAL A 195 -12.56 -9.52 -6.11
C VAL A 195 -12.47 -9.99 -4.65
N PRO A 196 -13.49 -9.74 -3.80
CA PRO A 196 -13.51 -10.25 -2.44
C PRO A 196 -13.45 -11.78 -2.41
N LEU A 197 -12.56 -12.33 -1.60
CA LEU A 197 -12.33 -13.78 -1.55
C LEU A 197 -13.58 -14.53 -1.08
N GLU A 198 -14.42 -13.91 -0.25
CA GLU A 198 -15.71 -14.48 0.18
C GLU A 198 -16.69 -14.74 -0.98
N ASN A 199 -16.53 -14.06 -2.11
CA ASN A 199 -17.33 -14.23 -3.32
C ASN A 199 -16.64 -15.15 -4.34
N VAL A 200 -15.59 -15.87 -3.95
CA VAL A 200 -14.82 -16.73 -4.86
C VAL A 200 -14.89 -18.18 -4.41
N GLU A 201 -15.28 -19.06 -5.32
CA GLU A 201 -15.10 -20.50 -5.17
C GLU A 201 -13.76 -20.90 -5.83
N LEU A 202 -12.82 -21.37 -5.01
CA LEU A 202 -11.52 -21.88 -5.49
C LEU A 202 -11.62 -23.36 -5.86
N ARG A 203 -11.25 -23.70 -7.09
CA ARG A 203 -11.25 -25.07 -7.61
C ARG A 203 -9.82 -25.52 -7.93
N GLU A 204 -9.18 -26.16 -6.96
CA GLU A 204 -7.74 -26.48 -7.03
C GLU A 204 -7.35 -27.39 -8.19
N ARG A 205 -8.19 -28.37 -8.52
CA ARG A 205 -7.92 -29.32 -9.60
C ARG A 205 -7.76 -28.64 -10.96
N GLY A 206 -8.57 -27.62 -11.23
CA GLY A 206 -8.52 -26.83 -12.47
C GLY A 206 -7.56 -25.64 -12.40
N LYS A 207 -7.18 -25.21 -11.19
CA LYS A 207 -6.56 -23.91 -10.91
C LYS A 207 -7.44 -22.77 -11.39
N ASP A 208 -8.70 -22.81 -10.93
CA ASP A 208 -9.73 -21.85 -11.31
C ASP A 208 -10.31 -21.16 -10.06
N ALA A 209 -10.57 -19.87 -10.19
CA ALA A 209 -11.26 -19.02 -9.22
C ALA A 209 -12.58 -18.55 -9.84
N TRP A 210 -13.70 -19.00 -9.29
CA TRP A 210 -15.04 -18.72 -9.82
C TRP A 210 -15.71 -17.63 -8.99
N VAL A 211 -15.93 -16.46 -9.60
CA VAL A 211 -16.60 -15.32 -8.96
C VAL A 211 -18.10 -15.59 -8.92
N GLN A 212 -18.61 -15.78 -7.72
CA GLN A 212 -20.02 -16.07 -7.47
C GLN A 212 -20.84 -14.78 -7.60
N GLY A 213 -21.97 -14.89 -8.29
CA GLY A 213 -22.95 -13.80 -8.42
C GLY A 213 -22.61 -12.72 -9.46
N LEU A 214 -21.46 -12.78 -10.14
CA LEU A 214 -21.10 -11.87 -11.23
C LEU A 214 -20.65 -12.64 -12.47
N SER A 215 -21.18 -12.28 -13.65
CA SER A 215 -20.64 -12.70 -14.95
C SER A 215 -19.24 -12.14 -15.20
N ALA A 216 -18.51 -12.70 -16.16
CA ALA A 216 -17.16 -12.22 -16.51
C ALA A 216 -17.16 -10.73 -16.92
N SER A 217 -18.17 -10.30 -17.67
CA SER A 217 -18.35 -8.90 -18.06
C SER A 217 -18.62 -7.98 -16.87
N GLU A 218 -19.32 -8.47 -15.85
CA GLU A 218 -19.58 -7.72 -14.64
C GLU A 218 -18.35 -7.62 -13.72
N VAL A 219 -17.53 -8.68 -13.67
CA VAL A 219 -16.21 -8.64 -13.03
C VAL A 219 -15.33 -7.59 -13.69
N ALA A 220 -15.30 -7.56 -15.03
CA ALA A 220 -14.58 -6.54 -15.78
C ALA A 220 -15.15 -5.11 -15.55
N ALA A 221 -16.39 -4.96 -15.09
CA ALA A 221 -16.98 -3.66 -14.77
C ALA A 221 -16.69 -3.19 -13.33
N LEU A 222 -16.01 -3.99 -12.50
CA LEU A 222 -15.62 -3.59 -11.15
C LEU A 222 -14.68 -2.37 -11.15
N PRO A 223 -14.64 -1.58 -10.06
CA PRO A 223 -13.71 -0.47 -9.93
C PRO A 223 -12.26 -0.90 -10.22
N ALA A 224 -11.56 -0.09 -11.03
CA ALA A 224 -10.16 -0.35 -11.35
C ALA A 224 -9.28 -0.25 -10.10
N TYR A 225 -8.34 -1.18 -9.98
CA TYR A 225 -7.37 -1.22 -8.91
C TYR A 225 -5.99 -0.83 -9.44
N ALA A 226 -5.41 0.21 -8.86
CA ALA A 226 -4.12 0.77 -9.30
C ALA A 226 -2.91 0.20 -8.54
N GLY A 227 -3.12 -0.80 -7.67
CA GLY A 227 -2.09 -1.31 -6.75
C GLY A 227 -2.08 -0.61 -5.39
N GLY A 228 -1.47 -1.25 -4.39
CA GLY A 228 -1.29 -0.72 -3.04
C GLY A 228 -2.35 -1.20 -2.04
N GLY A 229 -2.52 -0.45 -0.95
CA GLY A 229 -3.52 -0.78 0.08
C GLY A 229 -4.96 -0.55 -0.40
N VAL A 230 -5.91 -1.26 0.20
CA VAL A 230 -7.35 -1.08 0.02
C VAL A 230 -7.90 -0.21 1.13
N ASP A 231 -8.39 0.98 0.77
CA ASP A 231 -9.07 1.89 1.67
C ASP A 231 -10.57 1.59 1.80
N SER A 232 -11.23 2.24 2.78
CA SER A 232 -12.67 2.14 3.01
C SER A 232 -13.52 2.51 1.79
N LYS A 233 -13.07 3.44 0.93
CA LYS A 233 -13.81 3.87 -0.26
C LYS A 233 -13.83 2.80 -1.34
N MET A 234 -12.69 2.16 -1.57
CA MET A 234 -12.57 0.99 -2.45
C MET A 234 -13.43 -0.15 -1.89
N GLN A 235 -13.34 -0.43 -0.59
CA GLN A 235 -14.17 -1.45 0.06
C GLN A 235 -15.67 -1.17 -0.08
N GLU A 236 -16.13 0.07 0.09
CA GLU A 236 -17.53 0.46 -0.08
C GLU A 236 -17.98 0.31 -1.54
N SER A 237 -17.12 0.68 -2.49
CA SER A 237 -17.39 0.55 -3.93
C SER A 237 -17.55 -0.93 -4.33
N LEU A 238 -16.66 -1.80 -3.83
CA LEU A 238 -16.76 -3.25 -4.01
C LEU A 238 -18.01 -3.81 -3.32
N SER A 239 -18.25 -3.48 -2.05
CA SER A 239 -19.44 -3.93 -1.33
C SER A 239 -20.72 -3.54 -2.04
N THR A 240 -20.78 -2.33 -2.62
CA THR A 240 -21.94 -1.87 -3.40
C THR A 240 -22.12 -2.69 -4.68
N ALA A 241 -21.05 -3.01 -5.38
CA ALA A 241 -21.09 -3.80 -6.61
C ALA A 241 -21.64 -5.22 -6.35
N PHE A 242 -21.21 -5.87 -5.26
CA PHE A 242 -21.67 -7.20 -4.88
C PHE A 242 -23.05 -7.19 -4.18
N ARG A 243 -23.36 -6.19 -3.35
CA ARG A 243 -24.65 -6.11 -2.61
C ARG A 243 -25.84 -5.76 -3.50
N ARG A 244 -25.68 -4.95 -4.55
CA ARG A 244 -26.78 -4.63 -5.49
C ARG A 244 -27.33 -5.86 -6.23
N ARG A 245 -26.72 -7.04 -6.06
CA ARG A 245 -26.91 -8.19 -6.93
C ARG A 245 -27.17 -9.51 -6.19
N GLU A 246 -27.30 -9.49 -4.85
CA GLU A 246 -27.99 -10.59 -4.16
C GLU A 246 -29.50 -10.44 -4.35
N PRO A 247 -30.23 -11.45 -4.85
CA PRO A 247 -31.69 -11.43 -4.73
C PRO A 247 -32.05 -11.34 -3.25
N ALA A 248 -33.03 -10.49 -2.91
CA ALA A 248 -33.55 -10.42 -1.56
C ALA A 248 -33.88 -11.83 -1.09
N ARG A 249 -33.20 -12.31 -0.04
CA ARG A 249 -33.61 -13.55 0.61
C ARG A 249 -35.03 -13.33 1.10
N GLU A 250 -36.00 -13.95 0.44
CA GLU A 250 -37.36 -14.03 0.95
C GLU A 250 -37.30 -14.67 2.33
N SER A 251 -37.65 -13.88 3.34
CA SER A 251 -37.90 -14.35 4.69
C SER A 251 -39.16 -15.20 4.67
N GLU A 252 -39.02 -16.50 4.93
CA GLU A 252 -40.11 -17.37 5.42
C GLU A 252 -40.63 -16.92 6.79
#